data_AF-R2QKX3-F1
#
_entry.id   AF-R2QKX3-F1
#
_cell.length_a   1.000
_cell.length_b   1.000
_cell.length_c   1.000
_cell.angle_alpha   90.00
_cell.angle_beta   90.00
_cell.angle_gamma   90.00
#
_symmetry.space_group_name_H-M   'P 1'
#
loop_
_entity.id
_entity.type
_entity.pdbx_description
1 polymer ?
#
loop_
_entity_poly.entity_id
_entity_poly.type
_entity_poly.pdbx_seq_one_letter_code
_entity_poly.pdbx_strand_id
1 'polypeptide(L)'
;MDQELLIIELLSAAEPIYKRVQKNRRKNLVAAFLFLIVACVLFFGIGSFVYQRLEMRVRSFDTGYWLRDFYHFSLVLGMISVAAVVIFFIVNGIQGIRLRRSFQRFLERAVKKAAKYPVVYQDRDAYYLAEEARKPKIRLLKMDCIELTTTFDGATIYLGIRQEFRGFSGTQLFVLNGEPPVLPERSECLFMME
;
A
#
# COMPACT_ATOMS: atom_id res chain seq x y z
N MET A 1 -3.83 22.53 -16.31
CA MET A 1 -5.17 21.98 -16.08
C MET A 1 -5.59 22.32 -14.66
N ASP A 2 -6.75 22.94 -14.49
CA ASP A 2 -7.25 23.33 -13.18
C ASP A 2 -7.69 22.12 -12.36
N GLN A 3 -7.33 22.11 -11.07
CA GLN A 3 -7.61 20.99 -10.17
C GLN A 3 -9.12 20.71 -10.06
N GLU A 4 -9.95 21.74 -10.13
CA GLU A 4 -11.41 21.63 -10.02
C GLU A 4 -12.02 20.94 -11.25
N LEU A 5 -11.56 21.28 -12.45
CA LEU A 5 -12.01 20.66 -13.69
C LEU A 5 -11.66 19.16 -13.71
N LEU A 6 -10.45 18.82 -13.28
CA LEU A 6 -9.98 17.43 -13.18
C LEU A 6 -10.80 16.62 -12.16
N ILE A 7 -11.25 17.23 -11.06
CA ILE A 7 -12.14 16.58 -10.09
C ILE A 7 -13.51 16.28 -10.71
N ILE A 8 -14.06 17.18 -11.52
CA ILE A 8 -15.36 16.99 -12.20
C ILE A 8 -15.27 15.85 -13.23
N GLU A 9 -14.21 15.80 -14.01
CA GLU A 9 -13.98 14.69 -14.96
C GLU A 9 -13.77 13.35 -14.24
N LEU A 10 -13.08 13.33 -13.10
CA LEU A 10 -12.95 12.12 -12.30
C LEU A 10 -14.26 11.70 -11.61
N LEU A 11 -15.16 12.63 -11.36
CA LEU A 11 -16.50 12.33 -10.88
C LEU A 11 -17.35 11.64 -11.95
N SER A 12 -17.16 11.96 -13.24
CA SER A 12 -17.83 11.24 -14.34
C SER A 12 -17.32 9.79 -14.45
N ALA A 13 -16.03 9.57 -14.19
CA ALA A 13 -15.40 8.24 -14.11
C ALA A 13 -15.39 7.63 -12.68
N ALA A 14 -16.29 8.06 -11.79
CA ALA A 14 -16.26 7.66 -10.38
C ALA A 14 -16.43 6.15 -10.15
N GLU A 15 -17.27 5.49 -10.96
CA GLU A 15 -17.61 4.08 -10.78
C GLU A 15 -16.44 3.11 -11.01
N PRO A 16 -15.67 3.20 -12.12
CA PRO A 16 -14.48 2.36 -12.30
C PRO A 16 -13.41 2.63 -11.24
N ILE A 17 -13.23 3.89 -10.81
CA ILE A 17 -12.32 4.26 -9.73
C ILE A 17 -12.74 3.57 -8.44
N TYR A 18 -14.01 3.68 -8.06
CA TYR A 18 -14.56 3.11 -6.84
C TYR A 18 -14.38 1.58 -6.81
N LYS A 19 -14.74 0.89 -7.92
CA LYS A 19 -14.56 -0.56 -8.05
C LYS A 19 -13.10 -0.99 -7.90
N ARG A 20 -12.17 -0.24 -8.50
CA ARG A 20 -10.72 -0.55 -8.44
C ARG A 20 -10.16 -0.32 -7.04
N VAL A 21 -10.50 0.80 -6.39
CA VAL A 21 -10.10 1.11 -5.00
C VAL A 21 -10.65 0.07 -4.04
N GLN A 22 -11.92 -0.35 -4.20
CA GLN A 22 -12.53 -1.38 -3.37
C GLN A 22 -11.85 -2.75 -3.54
N LYS A 23 -11.53 -3.15 -4.78
CA LYS A 23 -10.81 -4.40 -5.06
C LYS A 23 -9.42 -4.40 -4.41
N ASN A 24 -8.68 -3.29 -4.53
CA ASN A 24 -7.36 -3.15 -3.94
C ASN A 24 -7.41 -3.20 -2.40
N ARG A 25 -8.38 -2.51 -1.80
CA ARG A 25 -8.62 -2.56 -0.36
C ARG A 25 -8.96 -3.96 0.14
N ARG A 26 -9.76 -4.73 -0.60
CA ARG A 26 -10.06 -6.13 -0.25
C ARG A 26 -8.79 -6.99 -0.26
N LYS A 27 -7.90 -6.81 -1.25
CA LYS A 27 -6.61 -7.51 -1.29
C LYS A 27 -5.76 -7.18 -0.05
N ASN A 28 -5.63 -5.89 0.29
CA ASN A 28 -4.87 -5.47 1.47
C ASN A 28 -5.46 -6.02 2.78
N LEU A 29 -6.80 -6.09 2.90
CA LEU A 29 -7.46 -6.69 4.06
C LEU A 29 -7.19 -8.19 4.17
N VAL A 30 -7.19 -8.92 3.05
CA VAL A 30 -6.84 -10.36 3.03
C VAL A 30 -5.39 -10.57 3.42
N ALA A 31 -4.46 -9.75 2.90
CA ALA A 31 -3.05 -9.81 3.27
C ALA A 31 -2.83 -9.53 4.77
N ALA A 32 -3.48 -8.49 5.31
CA ALA A 32 -3.44 -8.17 6.73
C ALA A 32 -4.03 -9.29 7.61
N PHE A 33 -5.12 -9.92 7.16
CA PHE A 33 -5.72 -11.07 7.85
C PHE A 33 -4.77 -12.26 7.90
N LEU A 34 -4.12 -12.60 6.79
CA LEU A 34 -3.12 -13.67 6.75
C LEU A 34 -1.94 -13.37 7.67
N PHE A 35 -1.47 -12.12 7.67
CA PHE A 35 -0.41 -11.69 8.59
C PHE A 35 -0.81 -11.87 10.06
N LEU A 36 -2.06 -11.54 10.41
CA LEU A 36 -2.59 -11.75 11.75
C LEU A 36 -2.61 -13.24 12.12
N ILE A 37 -3.07 -14.11 11.23
CA ILE A 37 -3.07 -15.57 11.47
C ILE A 37 -1.64 -16.06 11.75
N VAL A 38 -0.68 -15.68 10.91
CA VAL A 38 0.72 -16.08 11.06
C VAL A 38 1.30 -15.56 12.38
N ALA A 39 1.06 -14.29 12.73
CA ALA A 39 1.51 -13.72 13.99
C ALA A 39 0.89 -14.45 15.19
N CYS A 40 -0.41 -14.73 15.15
CA CYS A 40 -1.09 -15.48 16.23
C CYS A 40 -0.48 -16.87 16.41
N VAL A 41 -0.28 -17.63 15.33
CA VAL A 41 0.29 -18.97 15.39
C VAL A 41 1.73 -18.95 15.89
N LEU A 42 2.56 -18.02 15.42
CA LEU A 42 3.97 -17.93 15.84
C LEU A 42 4.11 -17.53 17.30
N PHE A 43 3.49 -16.42 17.71
CA PHE A 43 3.71 -15.84 19.04
C PHE A 43 2.90 -16.56 20.13
N PHE A 44 1.63 -16.89 19.87
CA PHE A 44 0.76 -17.49 20.89
C PHE A 44 0.64 -19.01 20.77
N GLY A 45 0.85 -19.60 19.60
CA GLY A 45 0.86 -21.04 19.42
C GLY A 45 2.23 -21.65 19.70
N ILE A 46 3.15 -21.47 18.75
CA ILE A 46 4.49 -22.08 18.77
C ILE A 46 5.31 -21.53 19.94
N GLY A 47 5.30 -20.22 20.18
CA GLY A 47 5.99 -19.60 21.31
C GLY A 47 5.58 -20.21 22.66
N SER A 48 4.27 -20.36 22.90
CA SER A 48 3.73 -20.97 24.12
C SER A 48 4.05 -22.45 24.24
N PHE A 49 3.98 -23.21 23.13
CA PHE A 49 4.29 -24.63 23.13
C PHE A 49 5.78 -24.89 23.43
N VAL A 50 6.67 -24.11 22.81
CA VAL A 50 8.11 -24.16 23.05
C VAL A 50 8.44 -23.80 24.50
N TYR A 51 7.80 -22.76 25.04
CA TYR A 51 7.92 -22.38 26.45
C TYR A 51 7.53 -23.53 27.38
N GLN A 52 6.35 -24.12 27.21
CA GLN A 52 5.88 -25.25 28.04
C GLN A 52 6.81 -26.47 27.97
N ARG A 53 7.33 -26.79 26.76
CA ARG A 53 8.24 -27.92 26.57
C ARG A 53 9.61 -27.70 27.21
N LEU A 54 10.11 -26.47 27.20
CA LEU A 54 11.39 -26.11 27.80
C LEU A 54 11.25 -25.96 29.32
N GLU A 55 10.17 -25.37 29.83
CA GLU A 55 9.88 -25.27 31.26
C GLU A 55 9.87 -26.65 31.93
N MET A 56 9.29 -27.67 31.28
CA MET A 56 9.33 -29.06 31.77
C MET A 56 10.73 -29.70 31.80
N ARG A 57 11.72 -29.14 31.08
CA ARG A 57 13.10 -29.68 31.01
C ARG A 57 14.12 -28.89 31.80
N VAL A 58 13.79 -27.66 32.22
CA VAL A 58 14.71 -26.80 32.95
C VAL A 58 14.80 -27.27 34.40
N ARG A 59 16.00 -27.75 34.79
CA ARG A 59 16.31 -28.20 36.17
C ARG A 59 16.98 -27.13 37.03
N SER A 60 17.44 -26.02 36.43
CA SER A 60 18.16 -24.93 37.10
C SER A 60 17.35 -23.64 37.15
N PHE A 61 17.34 -22.98 38.30
CA PHE A 61 16.58 -21.76 38.56
C PHE A 61 16.97 -20.59 37.63
N ASP A 62 18.26 -20.37 37.35
CA ASP A 62 18.73 -19.25 36.49
C ASP A 62 18.24 -19.34 35.03
N THR A 63 18.30 -20.53 34.43
CA THR A 63 17.77 -20.78 33.09
C THR A 63 16.25 -20.67 33.01
N GLY A 64 15.55 -20.88 34.13
CA GLY A 64 14.09 -20.72 34.21
C GLY A 64 13.65 -19.26 34.14
N TYR A 65 14.39 -18.37 34.81
CA TYR A 65 14.15 -16.92 34.76
C TYR A 65 14.34 -16.36 33.35
N TRP A 66 15.46 -16.69 32.70
CA TRP A 66 15.74 -16.24 31.33
C TRP A 66 14.69 -16.73 30.32
N LEU A 67 14.23 -17.97 30.45
CA LEU A 67 13.20 -18.53 29.58
C LEU A 67 11.85 -17.82 29.75
N ARG A 68 11.48 -17.51 30.99
CA ARG A 68 10.24 -16.79 31.32
C ARG A 68 10.26 -15.34 30.82
N ASP A 69 11.37 -14.64 30.98
CA ASP A 69 11.51 -13.26 30.48
C ASP A 69 11.45 -13.21 28.95
N PHE A 70 12.10 -14.16 28.26
CA PHE A 70 12.05 -14.24 26.80
C PHE A 70 10.64 -14.56 26.28
N TYR A 71 9.90 -15.42 26.99
CA TYR A 71 8.50 -15.72 26.67
C TYR A 71 7.58 -14.51 26.86
N HIS A 72 7.71 -13.76 27.97
CA HIS A 72 6.96 -12.52 28.18
C HIS A 72 7.31 -11.47 27.12
N PHE A 73 8.58 -11.33 26.76
CA PHE A 73 9.00 -10.43 25.68
C PHE A 73 8.36 -10.81 24.34
N SER A 74 8.37 -12.10 23.99
CA SER A 74 7.71 -12.65 22.80
C SER A 74 6.20 -12.38 22.81
N LEU A 75 5.53 -12.54 23.96
CA LEU A 75 4.09 -12.24 24.10
C LEU A 75 3.79 -10.74 23.95
N VAL A 76 4.60 -9.87 24.52
CA VAL A 76 4.45 -8.41 24.37
C VAL A 76 4.60 -8.01 22.90
N LEU A 77 5.61 -8.54 22.20
CA LEU A 77 5.77 -8.33 20.75
C LEU A 77 4.57 -8.88 19.96
N GLY A 78 4.08 -10.06 20.32
CA GLY A 78 2.86 -10.64 19.76
C GLY A 78 1.64 -9.73 19.93
N MET A 79 1.41 -9.22 21.14
CA MET A 79 0.31 -8.30 21.44
C MET A 79 0.42 -6.98 20.66
N ILE A 80 1.62 -6.41 20.54
CA ILE A 80 1.86 -5.21 19.74
C ILE A 80 1.56 -5.48 18.26
N SER A 81 2.00 -6.62 17.73
CA SER A 81 1.74 -6.99 16.33
C SER A 81 0.25 -7.16 16.04
N VAL A 82 -0.50 -7.82 16.93
CA VAL A 82 -1.95 -7.98 16.81
C VAL A 82 -2.65 -6.63 16.92
N ALA A 83 -2.26 -5.80 17.89
CA ALA A 83 -2.83 -4.46 18.05
C ALA A 83 -2.62 -3.59 16.79
N ALA A 84 -1.42 -3.63 16.19
CA ALA A 84 -1.13 -2.92 14.94
C ALA A 84 -2.04 -3.38 13.79
N VAL A 85 -2.26 -4.70 13.64
CA VAL A 85 -3.17 -5.21 12.60
C VAL A 85 -4.63 -4.84 12.89
N VAL A 86 -5.08 -4.90 14.13
CA VAL A 86 -6.45 -4.48 14.51
C VAL A 86 -6.67 -2.99 14.21
N ILE A 87 -5.70 -2.13 14.57
CA ILE A 87 -5.74 -0.70 14.22
C ILE A 87 -5.82 -0.54 12.70
N PHE A 88 -5.03 -1.30 11.93
CA PHE A 88 -5.09 -1.29 10.47
C PHE A 88 -6.48 -1.68 9.95
N PHE A 89 -7.14 -2.71 10.52
CA PHE A 89 -8.52 -3.08 10.19
C PHE A 89 -9.51 -1.95 10.48
N ILE A 90 -9.39 -1.28 11.63
CA ILE A 90 -10.26 -0.15 12.01
C ILE A 90 -10.07 1.01 11.03
N VAL A 91 -8.83 1.41 10.76
CA VAL A 91 -8.52 2.51 9.83
C VAL A 91 -9.03 2.17 8.44
N ASN A 92 -8.81 0.95 7.96
CA ASN A 92 -9.34 0.51 6.66
C ASN A 92 -10.87 0.51 6.67
N GLY A 93 -11.52 0.06 7.73
CA GLY A 93 -12.98 0.10 7.93
C GLY A 93 -13.54 1.51 7.77
N ILE A 94 -12.97 2.46 8.53
CA ILE A 94 -13.33 3.88 8.51
C ILE A 94 -13.08 4.49 7.12
N GLN A 95 -11.95 4.17 6.47
CA GLN A 95 -11.66 4.63 5.11
C GLN A 95 -12.69 4.12 4.10
N GLY A 96 -13.22 2.91 4.26
CA GLY A 96 -14.31 2.39 3.42
C GLY A 96 -15.61 3.18 3.54
N ILE A 97 -16.00 3.49 4.77
CA ILE A 97 -17.20 4.30 5.04
C ILE A 97 -17.00 5.73 4.53
N ARG A 98 -15.79 6.30 4.71
CA ARG A 98 -15.43 7.62 4.18
C ARG A 98 -15.40 7.64 2.65
N LEU A 99 -14.93 6.60 1.97
CA LEU A 99 -14.94 6.51 0.51
C LEU A 99 -16.37 6.53 -0.03
N ARG A 100 -17.29 5.82 0.64
CA ARG A 100 -18.72 5.76 0.26
C ARG A 100 -19.46 7.08 0.52
N ARG A 101 -19.10 7.82 1.58
CA ARG A 101 -19.75 9.10 1.96
C ARG A 101 -19.08 10.35 1.40
N SER A 102 -17.80 10.28 1.02
CA SER A 102 -16.99 11.46 0.69
C SER A 102 -15.96 11.13 -0.39
N PHE A 103 -16.46 10.56 -1.50
CA PHE A 103 -15.65 10.26 -2.67
C PHE A 103 -14.95 11.52 -3.22
N GLN A 104 -15.62 12.67 -3.15
CA GLN A 104 -15.06 13.97 -3.55
C GLN A 104 -13.80 14.34 -2.75
N ARG A 105 -13.78 14.18 -1.42
CA ARG A 105 -12.57 14.42 -0.60
C ARG A 105 -11.46 13.40 -0.86
N PHE A 106 -11.82 12.17 -1.25
CA PHE A 106 -10.84 11.17 -1.68
C PHE A 106 -10.19 11.59 -2.99
N LEU A 107 -10.99 12.02 -3.97
CA LEU A 107 -10.51 12.56 -5.24
C LEU A 107 -9.62 13.78 -5.00
N GLU A 108 -10.03 14.76 -4.21
CA GLU A 108 -9.19 15.93 -3.89
C GLU A 108 -7.81 15.55 -3.35
N ARG A 109 -7.73 14.53 -2.47
CA ARG A 109 -6.45 14.04 -1.96
C ARG A 109 -5.66 13.29 -3.02
N ALA A 110 -6.32 12.50 -3.86
CA ALA A 110 -5.68 11.78 -4.95
C ALA A 110 -5.13 12.74 -6.00
N VAL A 111 -5.88 13.80 -6.34
CA VAL A 111 -5.48 14.88 -7.25
C VAL A 111 -4.33 15.69 -6.65
N LYS A 112 -4.38 16.06 -5.37
CA LYS A 112 -3.25 16.71 -4.69
C LYS A 112 -2.00 15.85 -4.67
N LYS A 113 -2.13 14.52 -4.56
CA LYS A 113 -1.00 13.60 -4.69
C LYS A 113 -0.51 13.50 -6.13
N ALA A 114 -1.39 13.44 -7.11
CA ALA A 114 -1.04 13.40 -8.53
C ALA A 114 -0.29 14.67 -8.97
N ALA A 115 -0.74 15.84 -8.49
CA ALA A 115 -0.11 17.13 -8.77
C ALA A 115 1.34 17.23 -8.25
N LYS A 116 1.72 16.43 -7.24
CA LYS A 116 3.10 16.35 -6.77
C LYS A 116 4.03 15.59 -7.70
N TYR A 117 3.50 14.75 -8.59
CA TYR A 117 4.29 13.95 -9.53
C TYR A 117 3.90 14.32 -10.98
N PRO A 118 4.27 15.53 -11.45
CA PRO A 118 3.89 15.99 -12.78
C PRO A 118 4.66 15.29 -13.91
N VAL A 119 5.81 14.70 -13.62
CA VAL A 119 6.69 14.10 -14.63
C VAL A 119 6.47 12.60 -14.67
N VAL A 120 6.02 12.09 -15.82
CA VAL A 120 5.76 10.67 -16.07
C VAL A 120 6.76 10.17 -17.12
N TYR A 121 7.56 9.16 -16.78
CA TYR A 121 8.38 8.41 -17.73
C TYR A 121 7.73 7.07 -18.04
N GLN A 122 8.09 6.49 -19.16
CA GLN A 122 7.60 5.18 -19.57
C GLN A 122 8.76 4.26 -19.99
N ASP A 123 8.55 2.98 -19.73
CA ASP A 123 9.36 1.88 -20.23
C ASP A 123 8.41 0.84 -20.86
N ARG A 124 8.89 -0.29 -21.39
CA ARG A 124 8.05 -1.34 -22.01
C ARG A 124 6.92 -1.78 -21.08
N ASP A 125 7.22 -2.04 -19.81
CA ASP A 125 6.28 -2.69 -18.88
C ASP A 125 5.73 -1.78 -17.77
N ALA A 126 6.29 -0.59 -17.58
CA ALA A 126 5.96 0.28 -16.44
C ALA A 126 5.88 1.78 -16.79
N TYR A 127 5.14 2.51 -15.96
CA TYR A 127 5.18 3.96 -15.83
C TYR A 127 5.96 4.34 -14.57
N TYR A 128 6.80 5.37 -14.67
CA TYR A 128 7.58 5.90 -13.55
C TYR A 128 7.17 7.34 -13.29
N LEU A 129 6.68 7.63 -12.08
CA LEU A 129 6.30 8.97 -11.67
C LEU A 129 7.44 9.64 -10.90
N ALA A 130 7.74 10.88 -11.24
CA ALA A 130 8.79 11.69 -10.65
C ALA A 130 8.26 13.06 -10.18
N GLU A 131 8.72 13.50 -9.01
CA GLU A 131 8.44 14.84 -8.46
C GLU A 131 9.20 15.92 -9.25
N GLU A 132 10.43 15.61 -9.67
CA GLU A 132 11.32 16.46 -10.46
C GLU A 132 11.96 15.63 -11.58
N ALA A 133 12.38 16.29 -12.66
CA ALA A 133 13.09 15.62 -13.75
C ALA A 133 14.30 14.81 -13.21
N ARG A 134 14.48 13.56 -13.69
CA ARG A 134 15.57 12.63 -13.34
C ARG A 134 15.56 11.96 -11.96
N LYS A 135 14.50 12.11 -11.13
CA LYS A 135 14.34 11.33 -9.88
C LYS A 135 13.00 10.60 -9.84
N PRO A 136 12.88 9.47 -10.56
CA PRO A 136 11.69 8.65 -10.46
C PRO A 136 11.57 8.05 -9.05
N LYS A 137 10.40 8.18 -8.43
CA LYS A 137 10.12 7.76 -7.05
C LYS A 137 9.07 6.67 -6.94
N ILE A 138 8.22 6.55 -7.96
CA ILE A 138 7.09 5.62 -7.95
C ILE A 138 7.10 4.84 -9.25
N ARG A 139 7.19 3.51 -9.13
CA ARG A 139 7.01 2.57 -10.24
C ARG A 139 5.58 2.04 -10.24
N LEU A 140 4.92 2.09 -11.40
CA LEU A 140 3.58 1.57 -11.64
C LEU A 140 3.61 0.63 -12.84
N LEU A 141 3.16 -0.60 -12.70
CA LEU A 141 3.10 -1.54 -13.83
C LEU A 141 1.95 -1.18 -14.76
N LYS A 142 2.18 -1.19 -16.09
CA LYS A 142 1.14 -0.88 -17.07
C LYS A 142 -0.06 -1.81 -16.97
N MET A 143 0.18 -3.10 -16.71
CA MET A 143 -0.86 -4.12 -16.52
C MET A 143 -1.80 -3.79 -15.32
N ASP A 144 -1.31 -3.04 -14.35
CA ASP A 144 -2.06 -2.66 -13.16
C ASP A 144 -2.69 -1.25 -13.25
N CYS A 145 -2.42 -0.52 -14.34
CA CYS A 145 -3.02 0.77 -14.64
C CYS A 145 -4.36 0.59 -15.37
N ILE A 146 -5.33 1.43 -15.02
CA ILE A 146 -6.61 1.55 -15.73
C ILE A 146 -6.71 2.96 -16.29
N GLU A 147 -7.07 3.08 -17.56
CA GLU A 147 -7.48 4.34 -18.17
C GLU A 147 -8.88 4.71 -17.67
N LEU A 148 -9.03 5.89 -17.09
CA LEU A 148 -10.27 6.33 -16.46
C LEU A 148 -11.13 7.16 -17.41
N THR A 149 -10.53 8.20 -17.98
CA THR A 149 -11.19 9.14 -18.89
C THR A 149 -10.13 9.94 -19.65
N THR A 150 -10.52 10.47 -20.78
CA THR A 150 -9.82 11.54 -21.49
C THR A 150 -10.34 12.89 -21.00
N THR A 151 -9.45 13.83 -20.75
CA THR A 151 -9.81 15.21 -20.40
C THR A 151 -10.27 15.97 -21.64
N PHE A 152 -10.94 17.10 -21.44
CA PHE A 152 -11.31 17.99 -22.55
C PHE A 152 -10.12 18.48 -23.38
N ASP A 153 -8.92 18.57 -22.76
CA ASP A 153 -7.67 18.93 -23.42
C ASP A 153 -7.01 17.75 -24.18
N GLY A 154 -7.66 16.58 -24.22
CA GLY A 154 -7.14 15.38 -24.89
C GLY A 154 -6.11 14.60 -24.07
N ALA A 155 -5.89 14.93 -22.80
CA ALA A 155 -4.99 14.19 -21.92
C ALA A 155 -5.67 12.96 -21.32
N THR A 156 -4.96 11.85 -21.21
CA THR A 156 -5.53 10.61 -20.65
C THR A 156 -5.23 10.52 -19.16
N ILE A 157 -6.27 10.28 -18.34
CA ILE A 157 -6.10 10.09 -16.89
C ILE A 157 -6.04 8.61 -16.58
N TYR A 158 -4.97 8.19 -15.89
CA TYR A 158 -4.77 6.82 -15.47
C TYR A 158 -4.81 6.67 -13.95
N LEU A 159 -5.28 5.50 -13.51
CA LEU A 159 -5.23 5.05 -12.12
C LEU A 159 -4.34 3.81 -12.03
N GLY A 160 -3.15 3.99 -11.47
CA GLY A 160 -2.20 2.91 -11.20
C GLY A 160 -2.33 2.34 -9.80
N ILE A 161 -1.93 1.08 -9.64
CA ILE A 161 -1.70 0.47 -8.34
C ILE A 161 -0.21 0.56 -8.02
N ARG A 162 0.14 1.20 -6.91
CA ARG A 162 1.49 1.26 -6.38
C ARG A 162 1.65 0.14 -5.35
N GLN A 163 2.73 -0.64 -5.40
CA GLN A 163 3.10 -1.48 -4.26
C GLN A 163 3.79 -0.62 -3.20
N GLU A 164 3.28 -0.63 -1.97
CA GLU A 164 3.86 0.15 -0.86
C GLU A 164 4.73 -0.73 0.03
N PHE A 165 4.27 -1.93 0.40
CA PHE A 165 4.99 -2.87 1.25
C PHE A 165 4.57 -4.30 0.93
N ARG A 166 5.33 -5.33 1.34
CA ARG A 166 5.02 -6.76 1.10
C ARG A 166 3.53 -7.10 1.32
N GLY A 167 2.77 -7.21 0.22
CA GLY A 167 1.33 -7.54 0.20
C GLY A 167 0.36 -6.34 0.28
N PHE A 168 0.86 -5.13 0.48
CA PHE A 168 0.08 -3.89 0.54
C PHE A 168 0.28 -3.03 -0.70
N SER A 169 -0.83 -2.61 -1.27
CA SER A 169 -0.85 -1.77 -2.46
C SER A 169 -1.66 -0.49 -2.23
N GLY A 170 -1.12 0.65 -2.65
CA GLY A 170 -1.78 1.94 -2.73
C GLY A 170 -2.34 2.21 -4.14
N THR A 171 -3.19 3.24 -4.27
CA THR A 171 -3.66 3.73 -5.58
C THR A 171 -3.07 5.10 -5.86
N GLN A 172 -2.55 5.30 -7.06
CA GLN A 172 -1.93 6.55 -7.50
C GLN A 172 -2.57 7.00 -8.82
N LEU A 173 -3.06 8.24 -8.83
CA LEU A 173 -3.59 8.88 -10.02
C LEU A 173 -2.46 9.63 -10.73
N PHE A 174 -2.45 9.61 -12.05
CA PHE A 174 -1.53 10.39 -12.88
C PHE A 174 -2.18 10.75 -14.22
N VAL A 175 -1.73 11.86 -14.80
CA VAL A 175 -2.25 12.40 -16.06
C VAL A 175 -1.16 12.30 -17.12
N LEU A 176 -1.52 11.82 -18.30
CA LEU A 176 -0.65 11.69 -19.45
C LEU A 176 -1.04 12.71 -20.51
N ASN A 177 -0.20 13.74 -20.66
CA ASN A 177 -0.30 14.74 -21.72
C ASN A 177 0.58 14.28 -22.90
N GLY A 178 0.07 13.36 -23.72
CA GLY A 178 0.79 12.79 -24.87
C GLY A 178 1.71 11.61 -24.54
N GLU A 179 2.58 11.23 -25.48
CA GLU A 179 3.53 10.12 -25.30
C GLU A 179 4.61 10.49 -24.27
N PRO A 180 4.73 9.73 -23.17
CA PRO A 180 5.69 10.01 -22.13
C PRO A 180 7.12 9.70 -22.58
N PRO A 181 8.12 10.49 -22.16
CA PRO A 181 9.51 10.24 -22.49
C PRO A 181 10.00 8.90 -21.93
N VAL A 182 10.87 8.23 -22.71
CA VAL A 182 11.54 7.01 -22.28
C VAL A 182 12.42 7.32 -21.06
N LEU A 183 12.40 6.42 -20.07
CA LEU A 183 13.23 6.56 -18.87
C LEU A 183 14.73 6.65 -19.25
N PRO A 184 15.48 7.65 -18.77
CA PRO A 184 16.91 7.72 -19.05
C PRO A 184 17.66 6.62 -18.29
N GLU A 185 18.48 5.83 -19.02
CA GLU A 185 19.18 4.59 -18.57
C GLU A 185 19.87 4.68 -17.19
N ARG A 186 20.37 5.88 -16.80
CA ARG A 186 20.99 6.09 -15.48
C ARG A 186 20.03 5.94 -14.29
N SER A 187 18.72 5.98 -14.52
CA SER A 187 17.70 5.99 -13.46
C SER A 187 17.22 4.58 -13.09
N GLU A 188 17.44 3.59 -13.95
CA GLU A 188 17.07 2.19 -13.71
C GLU A 188 17.87 1.57 -12.56
N CYS A 189 19.15 1.94 -12.45
CA CYS A 189 20.02 1.45 -11.36
C CYS A 189 19.52 1.86 -9.97
N LEU A 190 18.78 2.97 -9.85
CA LEU A 190 18.30 3.46 -8.54
C LEU A 190 17.15 2.59 -7.98
N PHE A 191 16.37 1.94 -8.84
CA PHE A 191 15.24 1.08 -8.42
C PHE A 191 15.60 -0.38 -8.22
N MET A 192 16.77 -0.82 -8.70
CA MET A 192 17.26 -2.18 -8.49
C MET A 192 17.92 -2.36 -7.11
N MET A 193 18.10 -1.28 -6.35
CA MET A 193 18.75 -1.27 -5.03
C MET A 193 17.79 -1.11 -3.84
N GLU A 194 16.49 -0.91 -4.06
CA GLU A 194 15.44 -0.89 -3.02
C GLU A 194 14.62 -2.19 -3.00
#